data_AF-A0A0D2F7H7-F1
#
_entry.id   AF-A0A0D2F7H7-F1
#
_cell.length_a   1.000
_cell.length_b   1.000
_cell.length_c   1.000
_cell.angle_alpha   90.00
_cell.angle_beta   90.00
_cell.angle_gamma   90.00
#
_symmetry.space_group_name_H-M   'P 1'
#
loop_
_entity.id
_entity.type
_entity.pdbx_description
1 polymer ?
#
loop_
_entity_poly.entity_id
_entity_poly.type
_entity_poly.pdbx_seq_one_letter_code
_entity_poly.pdbx_strand_id
1 'polypeptide(L)'
;MVAIDDHQNGWRYLALPIAHLDELVREAVLSASVFHFSANVGEKVFDPNVIYDRTIRRLRQRQNLEAYDTSGKQTVLLALLLLLTTVIVNGSSDFPSVFNLLEAALTVSGGETAVGGGELGIFLVRQIRKFRGYAAPFLNQEGGVARLSLTASGGREAADGWDCFKSYYSLHPEYRQEMSLIYDLNRQACDIYVTRASMGPSGLSSSEPVAKFIRTLEMLPPSSPGEHILVFATFIVALESVLPEHQEYFTNVLLRHHQRNGFTNILTALEYLRRIRSGDCTMQDWTEYLPRLQVFIV
;
A
#
# COMPACT_ATOMS: atom_id res chain seq x y z
N MET A 1 -3.40 6.68 -2.91
CA MET A 1 -1.99 6.70 -2.43
C MET A 1 -1.72 7.75 -1.36
N VAL A 2 -2.36 8.93 -1.41
CA VAL A 2 -2.06 10.08 -0.54
C VAL A 2 -3.24 10.37 0.38
N ALA A 3 -3.07 10.37 1.70
CA ALA A 3 -4.21 10.58 2.60
C ALA A 3 -4.89 11.94 2.39
N ILE A 4 -4.10 13.01 2.29
CA ILE A 4 -4.59 14.38 2.07
C ILE A 4 -3.88 14.92 0.83
N ASP A 5 -4.67 15.33 -0.16
CA ASP A 5 -4.15 15.81 -1.44
C ASP A 5 -4.11 17.34 -1.49
N ASP A 6 -3.04 17.93 -0.96
CA ASP A 6 -2.88 19.37 -0.85
C ASP A 6 -1.51 19.85 -1.42
N HIS A 7 -1.09 21.05 -1.03
CA HIS A 7 0.21 21.62 -1.41
C HIS A 7 1.41 20.89 -0.77
N GLN A 8 1.18 20.11 0.29
CA GLN A 8 2.19 19.33 1.01
C GLN A 8 2.25 17.86 0.53
N ASN A 9 1.56 17.54 -0.56
CA ASN A 9 1.64 16.24 -1.23
C ASN A 9 2.96 16.09 -2.00
N GLY A 10 3.93 15.36 -1.44
CA GLY A 10 5.25 15.11 -2.05
C GLY A 10 5.20 14.42 -3.41
N TRP A 11 4.14 13.67 -3.72
CA TRP A 11 3.96 13.12 -5.07
C TRP A 11 3.70 14.24 -6.09
N ARG A 12 3.01 15.31 -5.69
CA ARG A 12 2.76 16.48 -6.55
C ARG A 12 3.96 17.42 -6.62
N TYR A 13 4.52 17.83 -5.49
CA TYR A 13 5.55 18.90 -5.47
C TYR A 13 6.99 18.41 -5.58
N LEU A 14 7.27 17.10 -5.39
CA LEU A 14 8.60 16.52 -5.63
C LEU A 14 8.59 15.67 -6.89
N ALA A 15 7.73 14.65 -6.94
CA ALA A 15 7.84 13.65 -8.00
C ALA A 15 7.53 14.21 -9.40
N LEU A 16 6.50 15.06 -9.55
CA LEU A 16 6.17 15.65 -10.85
C LEU A 16 7.22 16.66 -11.36
N PRO A 17 7.77 17.58 -10.55
CA PRO A 17 8.88 18.42 -10.99
C PRO A 17 10.12 17.61 -11.36
N ILE A 18 10.48 16.58 -10.59
CA ILE A 18 11.61 15.70 -10.93
C ILE A 18 11.34 14.94 -12.23
N ALA A 19 10.11 14.49 -12.47
CA ALA A 19 9.71 13.85 -13.73
C ALA A 19 9.87 14.78 -14.96
N HIS A 20 9.85 16.10 -14.78
CA HIS A 20 10.16 17.03 -15.85
C HIS A 20 11.65 17.03 -16.22
N LEU A 21 12.53 16.81 -15.23
CA LEU A 21 13.98 16.92 -15.35
C LEU A 21 14.67 15.57 -15.61
N ASP A 22 14.13 14.48 -15.08
CA ASP A 22 14.72 13.15 -15.15
C ASP A 22 13.85 12.18 -15.96
N GLU A 23 14.45 11.60 -17.00
CA GLU A 23 13.72 10.71 -17.91
C GLU A 23 13.26 9.40 -17.27
N LEU A 24 14.01 8.84 -16.31
CA LEU A 24 13.62 7.60 -15.66
C LEU A 24 12.37 7.84 -14.79
N VAL A 25 12.37 8.94 -14.02
CA VAL A 25 11.22 9.33 -13.20
C VAL A 25 10.01 9.65 -14.09
N ARG A 26 10.21 10.35 -15.21
CA ARG A 26 9.16 10.62 -16.20
C ARG A 26 8.45 9.37 -16.68
N GLU A 27 9.24 8.38 -17.08
CA GLU A 27 8.72 7.10 -17.60
C GLU A 27 7.97 6.32 -16.53
N ALA A 28 8.45 6.33 -15.28
CA ALA A 28 7.76 5.71 -14.17
C ALA A 28 6.40 6.38 -13.87
N VAL A 29 6.34 7.73 -13.90
CA VAL A 29 5.07 8.48 -13.78
C VAL A 29 4.10 8.14 -14.91
N LEU A 30 4.59 8.13 -16.15
CA LEU A 30 3.77 7.79 -17.32
C LEU A 30 3.27 6.36 -17.27
N SER A 31 4.08 5.41 -16.79
CA SER A 31 3.68 4.02 -16.63
C SER A 31 2.47 3.90 -15.70
N ALA A 32 2.53 4.49 -14.50
CA ALA A 32 1.41 4.50 -13.56
C ALA A 32 0.16 5.17 -14.18
N SER A 33 0.37 6.29 -14.88
CA SER A 33 -0.72 7.08 -15.49
C SER A 33 -1.43 6.32 -16.61
N VAL A 34 -0.70 5.65 -17.50
CA VAL A 34 -1.29 4.91 -18.63
C VAL A 34 -1.98 3.63 -18.16
N PHE A 35 -1.44 2.92 -17.17
CA PHE A 35 -2.17 1.82 -16.56
C PHE A 35 -3.47 2.26 -15.90
N HIS A 36 -3.45 3.38 -15.16
CA HIS A 36 -4.64 3.96 -14.56
C HIS A 36 -5.67 4.35 -15.62
N PHE A 37 -5.24 5.08 -16.65
CA PHE A 37 -6.10 5.51 -17.75
C PHE A 37 -6.74 4.32 -18.47
N SER A 38 -5.93 3.34 -18.89
CA SER A 38 -6.41 2.17 -19.64
C SER A 38 -7.32 1.24 -18.84
N ALA A 39 -7.24 1.25 -17.50
CA ALA A 39 -8.15 0.50 -16.64
C ALA A 39 -9.53 1.17 -16.51
N ASN A 40 -9.58 2.50 -16.61
CA ASN A 40 -10.78 3.28 -16.32
C ASN A 40 -11.48 3.82 -17.60
N VAL A 41 -10.77 3.85 -18.73
CA VAL A 41 -11.29 4.31 -20.02
C VAL A 41 -11.44 3.13 -20.96
N GLY A 42 -12.65 2.94 -21.51
CA GLY A 42 -12.98 1.78 -22.36
C GLY A 42 -12.24 1.74 -23.70
N GLU A 43 -11.66 2.85 -24.14
CA GLU A 43 -10.84 2.91 -25.36
C GLU A 43 -9.38 2.56 -25.07
N LYS A 44 -8.93 1.43 -25.61
CA LYS A 44 -7.52 1.02 -25.57
C LYS A 44 -6.71 1.79 -26.61
N VAL A 45 -6.37 3.03 -26.29
CA VAL A 45 -5.59 3.89 -27.20
C VAL A 45 -4.11 3.47 -27.20
N PHE A 46 -3.59 2.93 -26.10
CA PHE A 46 -2.18 2.56 -25.94
C PHE A 46 -2.02 1.25 -25.16
N ASP A 47 -0.98 0.46 -25.49
CA ASP A 47 -0.56 -0.67 -24.67
C ASP A 47 0.31 -0.17 -23.49
N PRO A 48 -0.18 -0.24 -22.23
CA PRO A 48 0.56 0.24 -21.06
C PRO A 48 1.89 -0.51 -20.84
N ASN A 49 2.00 -1.76 -21.32
CA ASN A 49 3.21 -2.57 -21.12
C ASN A 49 4.42 -1.99 -21.85
N VAL A 50 4.22 -1.28 -22.98
CA VAL A 50 5.31 -0.66 -23.74
C VAL A 50 6.08 0.36 -22.89
N ILE A 51 5.35 1.19 -22.12
CA ILE A 51 5.95 2.22 -21.26
C ILE A 51 6.55 1.58 -20.01
N TYR A 52 5.88 0.58 -19.45
CA TYR A 52 6.41 -0.18 -18.31
C TYR A 52 7.74 -0.85 -18.64
N ASP A 53 7.82 -1.60 -19.74
CA ASP A 53 9.04 -2.25 -20.20
C ASP A 53 10.16 -1.25 -20.50
N ARG A 54 9.80 -0.09 -21.07
CA ARG A 54 10.76 1.01 -21.29
C ARG A 54 11.33 1.55 -19.98
N THR A 55 10.49 1.67 -18.95
CA THR A 55 10.90 2.09 -17.61
C THR A 55 11.85 1.06 -17.00
N ILE A 56 11.54 -0.24 -17.08
CA ILE A 56 12.41 -1.32 -16.61
C ILE A 56 13.76 -1.32 -17.35
N ARG A 57 13.77 -1.13 -18.68
CA ARG A 57 15.02 -1.01 -19.46
C ARG A 57 15.87 0.17 -18.99
N ARG A 58 15.28 1.33 -18.72
CA ARG A 58 16.01 2.51 -18.21
C ARG A 58 16.52 2.30 -16.80
N LEU A 59 15.73 1.65 -15.94
CA LEU A 59 16.16 1.29 -14.59
C LEU A 59 17.40 0.38 -14.63
N ARG A 60 17.42 -0.61 -15.53
CA ARG A 60 18.60 -1.48 -15.76
C ARG A 60 19.83 -0.69 -16.20
N GLN A 61 19.68 0.39 -16.97
CA GLN A 61 20.80 1.27 -17.35
C GLN A 61 21.39 2.01 -16.14
N ARG A 62 20.63 2.18 -15.06
CA ARG A 62 21.05 2.84 -13.81
C ARG A 62 21.29 1.85 -12.66
N GLN A 63 21.50 0.56 -12.96
CA GLN A 63 21.66 -0.48 -11.94
C GLN A 63 22.92 -0.32 -11.07
N ASN A 64 23.99 0.30 -11.59
CA ASN A 64 25.20 0.54 -10.81
C ASN A 64 25.05 1.78 -9.92
N LEU A 65 24.36 1.63 -8.79
CA LEU A 65 24.07 2.72 -7.85
C LEU A 65 25.32 3.33 -7.21
N GLU A 66 26.42 2.59 -7.12
CA GLU A 66 27.69 3.09 -6.55
C GLU A 66 28.31 4.21 -7.41
N ALA A 67 28.01 4.22 -8.72
CA ALA A 67 28.49 5.25 -9.64
C ALA A 67 27.75 6.59 -9.50
N TYR A 68 26.67 6.66 -8.71
CA TYR A 68 25.85 7.85 -8.53
C TYR A 68 26.10 8.51 -7.18
N ASP A 69 25.97 9.83 -7.16
CA ASP A 69 25.90 10.61 -5.93
C ASP A 69 24.55 10.39 -5.21
N THR A 70 24.37 11.06 -4.07
CA THR A 70 23.14 10.94 -3.27
C THR A 70 21.90 11.33 -4.08
N SER A 71 21.98 12.38 -4.90
CA SER A 71 20.85 12.84 -5.72
C SER A 71 20.46 11.80 -6.78
N GLY A 72 21.44 11.21 -7.47
CA GLY A 72 21.21 10.13 -8.43
C GLY A 72 20.61 8.88 -7.77
N LYS A 73 21.10 8.48 -6.59
CA LYS A 73 20.53 7.38 -5.80
C LYS A 73 19.07 7.65 -5.40
N GLN A 74 18.78 8.84 -4.88
CA GLN A 74 17.42 9.27 -4.56
C GLN A 74 16.49 9.23 -5.79
N THR A 75 16.99 9.60 -6.96
CA THR A 75 16.23 9.58 -8.22
C THR A 75 15.85 8.15 -8.63
N VAL A 76 16.78 7.19 -8.50
CA VAL A 76 16.49 5.77 -8.76
C VAL A 76 15.48 5.22 -7.75
N LEU A 77 15.61 5.56 -6.47
CA LEU A 77 14.64 5.16 -5.43
C LEU A 77 13.25 5.75 -5.69
N LEU A 78 13.17 7.02 -6.14
CA LEU A 78 11.91 7.64 -6.53
C LEU A 78 11.24 6.89 -7.68
N ALA A 79 12.01 6.53 -8.71
CA ALA A 79 11.51 5.77 -9.85
C ALA A 79 11.01 4.37 -9.43
N LEU A 80 11.71 3.70 -8.51
CA LEU A 80 11.29 2.42 -7.95
C LEU A 80 9.99 2.53 -7.13
N LEU A 81 9.81 3.60 -6.34
CA LEU A 81 8.56 3.88 -5.65
C LEU A 81 7.40 4.18 -6.61
N LEU A 82 7.66 4.88 -7.71
CA LEU A 82 6.67 5.12 -8.75
C LEU A 82 6.31 3.83 -9.49
N LEU A 83 7.27 2.95 -9.77
CA LEU A 83 7.00 1.60 -10.27
C LEU A 83 6.20 0.76 -9.28
N LEU A 84 6.49 0.87 -7.98
CA LEU A 84 5.68 0.24 -6.94
C LEU A 84 4.23 0.78 -6.96
N THR A 85 4.07 2.07 -7.23
CA THR A 85 2.74 2.67 -7.44
C THR A 85 2.06 2.11 -8.69
N THR A 86 2.81 1.90 -9.79
CA THR A 86 2.28 1.25 -11.00
C THR A 86 1.73 -0.14 -10.72
N VAL A 87 2.47 -0.98 -9.97
CA VAL A 87 2.00 -2.35 -9.65
C VAL A 87 0.79 -2.35 -8.72
N ILE A 88 0.65 -1.33 -7.86
CA ILE A 88 -0.55 -1.11 -7.04
C ILE A 88 -1.73 -0.72 -7.95
N VAL A 89 -1.53 0.23 -8.86
CA VAL A 89 -2.58 0.72 -9.77
C VAL A 89 -3.13 -0.40 -10.65
N ASN A 90 -2.26 -1.24 -11.22
CA ASN A 90 -2.67 -2.27 -12.16
C ASN A 90 -2.92 -3.65 -11.51
N GLY A 91 -2.62 -3.82 -10.22
CA GLY A 91 -2.75 -5.10 -9.52
C GLY A 91 -1.81 -6.20 -10.05
N SER A 92 -0.61 -5.83 -10.52
CA SER A 92 0.35 -6.75 -11.12
C SER A 92 1.00 -7.69 -10.09
N SER A 93 1.29 -8.92 -10.54
CA SER A 93 2.08 -9.92 -9.82
C SER A 93 3.56 -9.57 -9.70
N ASP A 94 4.02 -8.48 -10.34
CA ASP A 94 5.39 -7.98 -10.24
C ASP A 94 5.71 -7.36 -8.87
N PHE A 95 4.70 -7.16 -8.00
CA PHE A 95 4.85 -6.49 -6.71
C PHE A 95 6.04 -7.01 -5.89
N PRO A 96 6.20 -8.33 -5.62
CA PRO A 96 7.31 -8.80 -4.79
C PRO A 96 8.67 -8.46 -5.41
N SER A 97 8.79 -8.55 -6.73
CA SER A 97 10.03 -8.23 -7.46
C SER A 97 10.37 -6.75 -7.39
N VAL A 98 9.41 -5.87 -7.66
CA VAL A 98 9.60 -4.41 -7.62
C VAL A 98 9.90 -3.95 -6.19
N PHE A 99 9.20 -4.49 -5.20
CA PHE A 99 9.43 -4.17 -3.80
C PHE A 99 10.81 -4.63 -3.33
N ASN A 100 11.22 -5.87 -3.64
CA ASN A 100 12.55 -6.37 -3.30
C ASN A 100 13.67 -5.56 -3.97
N LEU A 101 13.44 -5.08 -5.20
CA LEU A 101 14.38 -4.23 -5.91
C LEU A 101 14.51 -2.85 -5.23
N LEU A 102 13.41 -2.27 -4.76
CA LEU A 102 13.41 -1.04 -3.95
C LEU A 102 14.23 -1.22 -2.65
N GLU A 103 14.01 -2.32 -1.93
CA GLU A 103 14.75 -2.65 -0.69
C GLU A 103 16.25 -2.85 -0.94
N ALA A 104 16.60 -3.58 -2.00
CA ALA A 104 17.99 -3.79 -2.40
C ALA A 104 18.67 -2.47 -2.80
N ALA A 105 17.99 -1.63 -3.59
CA ALA A 105 18.48 -0.33 -3.99
C ALA A 105 18.73 0.60 -2.80
N LEU A 106 17.83 0.61 -1.80
CA LEU A 106 18.00 1.38 -0.57
C LEU A 106 19.21 0.89 0.23
N THR A 107 19.39 -0.43 0.32
CA THR A 107 20.53 -1.04 1.01
C THR A 107 21.86 -0.65 0.36
N VAL A 108 21.97 -0.79 -0.96
CA VAL A 108 23.17 -0.39 -1.74
C VAL A 108 23.41 1.12 -1.68
N SER A 109 22.35 1.93 -1.51
CA SER A 109 22.48 3.38 -1.34
C SER A 109 23.02 3.81 0.04
N GLY A 110 23.31 2.87 0.93
CA GLY A 110 23.79 3.13 2.30
C GLY A 110 22.69 3.20 3.36
N GLY A 111 21.47 2.74 3.02
CA GLY A 111 20.32 2.72 3.92
C GLY A 111 19.62 4.06 4.10
N GLU A 112 18.65 4.09 5.01
CA GLU A 112 17.77 5.26 5.21
C GLU A 112 18.52 6.52 5.64
N THR A 113 19.53 6.40 6.50
CA THR A 113 20.31 7.55 6.99
C THR A 113 21.09 8.22 5.86
N ALA A 114 21.68 7.43 4.95
CA ALA A 114 22.43 7.96 3.83
C ALA A 114 21.52 8.62 2.78
N VAL A 115 20.33 8.05 2.56
CA VAL A 115 19.35 8.56 1.59
C VAL A 115 18.53 9.73 2.15
N GLY A 116 18.35 9.82 3.47
CA GLY A 116 17.42 10.74 4.13
C GLY A 116 17.78 12.23 4.09
N GLY A 117 18.85 12.62 3.39
CA GLY A 117 19.23 14.02 3.24
C GLY A 117 18.30 14.81 2.32
N GLY A 118 17.91 16.01 2.75
CA GLY A 118 17.06 16.93 1.98
C GLY A 118 15.59 16.49 1.89
N GLU A 119 14.75 17.33 1.28
CA GLU A 119 13.30 17.11 1.21
C GLU A 119 12.93 15.80 0.48
N LEU A 120 13.59 15.51 -0.64
CA LEU A 120 13.38 14.28 -1.39
C LEU A 120 13.76 13.05 -0.55
N GLY A 121 14.93 13.07 0.11
CA GLY A 121 15.38 11.99 0.97
C GLY A 121 14.38 11.68 2.10
N ILE A 122 13.91 12.71 2.79
CA ILE A 122 12.89 12.59 3.85
C ILE A 122 11.60 12.00 3.28
N PHE A 123 11.14 12.49 2.13
CA PHE A 123 9.95 11.97 1.45
C PHE A 123 10.09 10.48 1.10
N LEU A 124 11.22 10.09 0.49
CA LEU A 124 11.52 8.71 0.08
C LEU A 124 11.50 7.76 1.27
N VAL A 125 12.28 8.07 2.32
CA VAL A 125 12.36 7.23 3.53
C VAL A 125 10.97 7.06 4.14
N ARG A 126 10.18 8.13 4.23
CA ARG A 126 8.81 8.07 4.73
C ARG A 126 7.89 7.18 3.89
N GLN A 127 7.95 7.26 2.56
CA GLN A 127 7.14 6.40 1.69
C GLN A 127 7.59 4.93 1.74
N ILE A 128 8.91 4.66 1.77
CA ILE A 128 9.45 3.29 1.86
C ILE A 128 9.02 2.64 3.16
N ARG A 129 9.16 3.34 4.30
CA ARG A 129 8.69 2.89 5.62
C ARG A 129 7.19 2.57 5.63
N LYS A 130 6.38 3.47 5.05
CA LYS A 130 4.93 3.24 4.87
C LYS A 130 4.65 1.95 4.10
N PHE A 131 5.24 1.78 2.92
CA PHE A 131 4.99 0.57 2.10
C PHE A 131 5.52 -0.70 2.76
N ARG A 132 6.64 -0.65 3.47
CA ARG A 132 7.13 -1.79 4.26
C ARG A 132 6.14 -2.28 5.30
N GLY A 133 5.41 -1.35 5.93
CA GLY A 133 4.34 -1.70 6.88
C GLY A 133 3.25 -2.54 6.22
N TYR A 134 2.72 -2.05 5.10
CA TYR A 134 1.63 -2.69 4.37
C TYR A 134 2.07 -3.93 3.59
N ALA A 135 3.29 -3.95 3.04
CA ALA A 135 3.79 -5.01 2.16
C ALA A 135 4.14 -6.29 2.92
N ALA A 136 4.62 -6.18 4.16
CA ALA A 136 5.09 -7.30 4.97
C ALA A 136 4.15 -8.54 4.95
N PRO A 137 2.84 -8.41 5.25
CA PRO A 137 1.93 -9.57 5.23
C PRO A 137 1.72 -10.20 3.84
N PHE A 138 2.00 -9.47 2.75
CA PHE A 138 1.93 -9.97 1.37
C PHE A 138 3.25 -10.56 0.87
N LEU A 139 4.33 -10.49 1.63
CA LEU A 139 5.62 -11.08 1.25
C LEU A 139 5.82 -12.43 1.92
N ASN A 140 5.53 -12.53 3.22
CA ASN A 140 5.48 -13.77 3.98
C ASN A 140 4.77 -13.54 5.32
N GLN A 141 4.21 -14.61 5.89
CA GLN A 141 3.43 -14.53 7.13
C GLN A 141 4.29 -14.12 8.34
N GLU A 142 5.49 -14.68 8.49
CA GLU A 142 6.40 -14.38 9.61
C GLU A 142 6.76 -12.90 9.67
N GLY A 143 7.19 -12.33 8.54
CA GLY A 143 7.48 -10.90 8.39
C GLY A 143 6.25 -10.03 8.58
N GLY A 144 5.08 -10.49 8.12
CA GLY A 144 3.79 -9.87 8.40
C GLY A 144 3.51 -9.76 9.91
N VAL A 145 3.62 -10.86 10.65
CA VAL A 145 3.46 -10.88 12.11
C VAL A 145 4.48 -9.97 12.78
N ALA A 146 5.77 -10.10 12.44
CA ALA A 146 6.83 -9.29 13.04
C ALA A 146 6.60 -7.78 12.83
N ARG A 147 6.17 -7.37 11.64
CA ARG A 147 5.93 -5.95 11.31
C ARG A 147 4.62 -5.43 11.92
N LEU A 148 3.51 -6.15 11.75
CA LEU A 148 2.19 -5.66 12.17
C LEU A 148 2.01 -5.70 13.69
N SER A 149 2.69 -6.61 14.41
CA SER A 149 2.71 -6.64 15.88
C SER A 149 3.25 -5.36 16.52
N LEU A 150 4.05 -4.58 15.78
CA LEU A 150 4.54 -3.30 16.26
C LEU A 150 3.46 -2.22 16.34
N THR A 151 2.38 -2.39 15.57
CA THR A 151 1.23 -1.46 15.49
C THR A 151 0.01 -1.98 16.21
N ALA A 152 -0.10 -3.31 16.31
CA ALA A 152 -1.10 -4.00 17.11
C ALA A 152 -1.15 -3.48 18.56
N SER A 153 -2.30 -3.66 19.21
CA SER A 153 -2.54 -3.33 20.61
C SER A 153 -1.46 -3.95 21.51
N GLY A 154 -0.71 -3.10 22.21
CA GLY A 154 0.45 -3.51 23.04
C GLY A 154 1.82 -3.33 22.35
N GLY A 155 1.85 -2.96 21.08
CA GLY A 155 3.06 -2.53 20.37
C GLY A 155 3.58 -1.17 20.86
N ARG A 156 4.86 -0.88 20.60
CA ARG A 156 5.44 0.45 20.89
C ARG A 156 4.92 1.43 19.83
N GLU A 157 4.25 2.51 20.26
CA GLU A 157 3.77 3.64 19.42
C GLU A 157 4.88 4.29 18.52
N ALA A 158 6.14 3.92 18.74
CA ALA A 158 7.32 4.43 18.04
C ALA A 158 7.74 3.63 16.80
N ALA A 159 7.03 2.57 16.40
CA ALA A 159 7.52 1.71 15.32
C ALA A 159 7.32 2.29 13.91
N ASP A 160 8.39 2.16 13.10
CA ASP A 160 8.65 2.76 11.78
C ASP A 160 7.65 2.44 10.62
N GLY A 161 6.39 2.08 10.88
CA GLY A 161 5.39 1.80 9.84
C GLY A 161 4.40 2.94 9.60
N TRP A 162 4.17 3.77 10.62
CA TRP A 162 2.99 4.66 10.68
C TRP A 162 3.34 6.10 11.06
N ASP A 163 4.62 6.47 11.02
CA ASP A 163 5.08 7.84 11.30
C ASP A 163 4.45 8.90 10.38
N CYS A 164 3.91 8.48 9.23
CA CYS A 164 3.07 9.33 8.39
C CYS A 164 1.92 9.97 9.18
N PHE A 165 1.30 9.26 10.13
CA PHE A 165 0.21 9.82 10.95
C PHE A 165 0.69 10.93 11.90
N LYS A 166 1.89 10.81 12.49
CA LYS A 166 2.50 11.89 13.27
C LYS A 166 2.72 13.14 12.42
N SER A 167 3.14 12.96 11.16
CA SER A 167 3.26 14.05 10.20
C SER A 167 1.88 14.66 9.91
N TYR A 168 0.85 13.84 9.63
CA TYR A 168 -0.50 14.34 9.34
C TYR A 168 -1.10 15.13 10.50
N TYR A 169 -0.93 14.70 11.76
CA TYR A 169 -1.40 15.47 12.91
C TYR A 169 -0.75 16.84 13.06
N SER A 170 0.50 16.96 12.62
CA SER A 170 1.27 18.21 12.69
C SER A 170 0.89 19.16 11.55
N LEU A 171 0.71 18.60 10.35
CA LEU A 171 0.45 19.35 9.12
C LEU A 171 -1.02 19.72 8.93
N HIS A 172 -1.93 18.88 9.46
CA HIS A 172 -3.37 19.05 9.35
C HIS A 172 -4.07 18.84 10.70
N PRO A 173 -3.91 19.76 11.66
CA PRO A 173 -4.59 19.68 12.95
C PRO A 173 -6.12 19.59 12.82
N GLU A 174 -6.68 20.16 11.75
CA GLU A 174 -8.11 20.16 11.43
C GLU A 174 -8.68 18.76 11.18
N TYR A 175 -7.87 17.81 10.71
CA TYR A 175 -8.30 16.42 10.43
C TYR A 175 -7.85 15.45 11.52
N ARG A 176 -7.52 15.95 12.72
CA ARG A 176 -6.98 15.12 13.82
C ARG A 176 -7.93 13.98 14.19
N GLN A 177 -9.23 14.23 14.24
CA GLN A 177 -10.20 13.21 14.63
C GLN A 177 -10.30 12.10 13.58
N GLU A 178 -10.40 12.47 12.30
CA GLU A 178 -10.44 11.54 11.17
C GLU A 178 -9.16 10.73 11.08
N MET A 179 -7.99 11.37 11.22
CA MET A 179 -6.70 10.68 11.20
C MET A 179 -6.54 9.72 12.39
N SER A 180 -7.11 10.06 13.56
CA SER A 180 -7.16 9.17 14.72
C SER A 180 -8.03 7.94 14.47
N LEU A 181 -9.18 8.12 13.82
CA LEU A 181 -10.05 7.00 13.42
C LEU A 181 -9.39 6.11 12.38
N ILE A 182 -8.74 6.70 11.37
CA ILE A 182 -7.99 5.95 10.35
C ILE A 182 -6.84 5.16 11.00
N TYR A 183 -6.11 5.77 11.94
CA TYR A 183 -5.07 5.06 12.70
C TYR A 183 -5.65 3.90 13.49
N ASP A 184 -6.76 4.10 14.20
CA ASP A 184 -7.41 3.05 14.98
C ASP A 184 -7.91 1.89 14.10
N LEU A 185 -8.47 2.18 12.93
CA LEU A 185 -8.87 1.16 11.95
C LEU A 185 -7.68 0.33 11.48
N ASN A 186 -6.56 0.96 11.14
CA ASN A 186 -5.34 0.24 10.77
C ASN A 186 -4.82 -0.62 11.93
N ARG A 187 -4.86 -0.12 13.16
CA ARG A 187 -4.51 -0.90 14.36
C ARG A 187 -5.42 -2.12 14.53
N GLN A 188 -6.74 -1.95 14.41
CA GLN A 188 -7.70 -3.06 14.50
C GLN A 188 -7.46 -4.13 13.42
N ALA A 189 -7.14 -3.71 12.18
CA ALA A 189 -6.76 -4.65 11.13
C ALA A 189 -5.45 -5.41 11.44
N CYS A 190 -4.45 -4.72 12.01
CA CYS A 190 -3.21 -5.35 12.48
C CYS A 190 -3.48 -6.38 13.58
N ASP A 191 -4.32 -6.04 14.56
CA ASP A 191 -4.72 -6.93 15.66
C ASP A 191 -5.36 -8.22 15.12
N ILE A 192 -6.29 -8.08 14.16
CA ILE A 192 -6.97 -9.20 13.53
C ILE A 192 -5.97 -10.10 12.80
N TYR A 193 -5.08 -9.52 11.97
CA TYR A 193 -4.05 -10.28 11.26
C TYR A 193 -3.15 -11.06 12.22
N VAL A 194 -2.57 -10.37 13.21
CA VAL A 194 -1.60 -10.96 14.14
C VAL A 194 -2.25 -12.06 14.96
N THR A 195 -3.47 -11.83 15.44
CA THR A 195 -4.19 -12.82 16.22
C THR A 195 -4.53 -14.04 15.37
N ARG A 196 -5.00 -13.84 14.13
CA ARG A 196 -5.28 -14.94 13.20
C ARG A 196 -4.04 -15.79 12.91
N ALA A 197 -2.94 -15.14 12.51
CA ALA A 197 -1.69 -15.82 12.20
C ALA A 197 -1.11 -16.58 13.41
N SER A 198 -1.38 -16.11 14.63
CA SER A 198 -0.94 -16.77 15.87
C SER A 198 -1.82 -17.95 16.29
N MET A 199 -3.12 -17.91 15.95
CA MET A 199 -4.10 -18.97 16.28
C MET A 199 -4.21 -20.06 15.20
N GLY A 200 -3.72 -19.79 13.99
CA GLY A 200 -3.74 -20.73 12.87
C GLY A 200 -5.15 -21.14 12.42
N PRO A 201 -5.37 -22.39 11.98
CA PRO A 201 -6.65 -22.87 11.44
C PRO A 201 -7.84 -22.75 12.41
N SER A 202 -7.57 -22.74 13.72
CA SER A 202 -8.60 -22.61 14.76
C SER A 202 -9.28 -21.23 14.75
N GLY A 203 -8.59 -20.22 14.20
CA GLY A 203 -9.15 -18.90 13.90
C GLY A 203 -9.64 -18.08 15.09
N LEU A 204 -10.18 -16.90 14.80
CA LEU A 204 -10.96 -16.13 15.78
C LEU A 204 -12.37 -16.74 15.85
N SER A 205 -12.75 -17.29 17.00
CA SER A 205 -14.11 -17.84 17.18
C SER A 205 -15.21 -16.77 17.30
N SER A 206 -14.83 -15.49 17.36
CA SER A 206 -15.73 -14.36 17.60
C SER A 206 -15.74 -13.40 16.40
N SER A 207 -16.93 -12.99 15.97
CA SER A 207 -17.13 -11.93 14.99
C SER A 207 -16.98 -10.52 15.57
N GLU A 208 -16.77 -10.39 16.88
CA GLU A 208 -16.70 -9.10 17.57
C GLU A 208 -15.58 -8.16 17.08
N PRO A 209 -14.35 -8.63 16.78
CA PRO A 209 -13.32 -7.75 16.22
C PRO A 209 -13.74 -7.13 14.88
N VAL A 210 -14.43 -7.91 14.04
CA VAL A 210 -14.96 -7.46 12.75
C VAL A 210 -16.09 -6.45 12.97
N ALA A 211 -17.02 -6.74 13.88
CA ALA A 211 -18.13 -5.83 14.20
C ALA A 211 -17.62 -4.49 14.79
N LYS A 212 -16.59 -4.53 15.66
CA LYS A 212 -15.92 -3.33 16.19
C LYS A 212 -15.30 -2.49 15.07
N PHE A 213 -14.65 -3.12 14.10
CA PHE A 213 -14.08 -2.42 12.94
C PHE A 213 -15.16 -1.71 12.14
N ILE A 214 -16.28 -2.39 11.85
CA ILE A 214 -17.42 -1.79 11.12
C ILE A 214 -17.95 -0.57 11.88
N ARG A 215 -18.24 -0.70 13.19
CA ARG A 215 -18.71 0.44 14.01
C ARG A 215 -17.72 1.59 14.01
N THR A 216 -16.41 1.31 13.99
CA THR A 216 -15.36 2.34 13.94
C THR A 216 -15.32 3.02 12.58
N LEU A 217 -15.47 2.25 11.50
CA LEU A 217 -15.48 2.78 10.14
C LEU A 217 -16.71 3.66 9.90
N GLU A 218 -17.86 3.31 10.46
CA GLU A 218 -19.10 4.11 10.38
C GLU A 218 -19.01 5.46 11.12
N MET A 219 -18.05 5.63 12.04
CA MET A 219 -17.79 6.93 12.66
C MET A 219 -17.04 7.89 11.73
N LEU A 220 -16.42 7.42 10.64
CA LEU A 220 -15.78 8.28 9.66
C LEU A 220 -16.83 8.94 8.77
N PRO A 221 -16.88 10.28 8.68
CA PRO A 221 -17.76 10.95 7.73
C PRO A 221 -17.52 10.47 6.30
N PRO A 222 -18.57 10.26 5.48
CA PRO A 222 -18.40 9.91 4.07
C PRO A 222 -17.51 10.93 3.35
N SER A 223 -16.59 10.46 2.52
CA SER A 223 -15.64 11.30 1.78
C SER A 223 -14.57 11.99 2.63
N SER A 224 -14.41 11.62 3.91
CA SER A 224 -13.35 12.17 4.77
C SER A 224 -11.97 12.12 4.09
N PRO A 225 -11.11 13.14 4.31
CA PRO A 225 -9.71 13.07 3.90
C PRO A 225 -9.06 11.81 4.47
N GLY A 226 -8.36 11.07 3.63
CA GLY A 226 -7.71 9.81 4.00
C GLY A 226 -8.61 8.57 4.01
N GLU A 227 -9.94 8.66 3.82
CA GLU A 227 -10.80 7.45 3.80
C GLU A 227 -10.29 6.39 2.80
N HIS A 228 -9.83 6.83 1.63
CA HIS A 228 -9.36 5.94 0.56
C HIS A 228 -8.01 5.26 0.84
N ILE A 229 -7.31 5.56 1.94
CA ILE A 229 -6.10 4.83 2.36
C ILE A 229 -6.41 3.64 3.29
N LEU A 230 -7.70 3.33 3.48
CA LEU A 230 -8.16 2.19 4.28
C LEU A 230 -8.30 0.89 3.49
N VAL A 231 -7.98 0.87 2.18
CA VAL A 231 -8.11 -0.31 1.32
C VAL A 231 -7.43 -1.54 1.94
N PHE A 232 -6.20 -1.40 2.43
CA PHE A 232 -5.50 -2.46 3.17
C PHE A 232 -6.30 -2.95 4.38
N ALA A 233 -6.67 -2.04 5.28
CA ALA A 233 -7.34 -2.39 6.54
C ALA A 233 -8.69 -3.07 6.27
N THR A 234 -9.49 -2.49 5.36
CA THR A 234 -10.77 -3.05 4.91
C THR A 234 -10.60 -4.44 4.32
N PHE A 235 -9.58 -4.67 3.48
CA PHE A 235 -9.34 -5.97 2.88
C PHE A 235 -8.93 -7.02 3.93
N ILE A 236 -8.03 -6.69 4.85
CA ILE A 236 -7.60 -7.59 5.94
C ILE A 236 -8.78 -8.00 6.80
N VAL A 237 -9.64 -7.06 7.21
CA VAL A 237 -10.81 -7.39 8.03
C VAL A 237 -11.88 -8.16 7.23
N ALA A 238 -12.01 -7.88 5.94
CA ALA A 238 -12.90 -8.63 5.06
C ALA A 238 -12.50 -10.11 4.94
N LEU A 239 -11.21 -10.43 4.99
CA LEU A 239 -10.71 -11.81 4.97
C LEU A 239 -11.11 -12.59 6.24
N GLU A 240 -11.22 -11.92 7.39
CA GLU A 240 -11.68 -12.55 8.63
C GLU A 240 -13.22 -12.63 8.73
N SER A 241 -13.95 -11.93 7.86
CA SER A 241 -15.42 -11.88 7.94
C SER A 241 -16.09 -13.19 7.52
N VAL A 242 -16.84 -13.80 8.45
CA VAL A 242 -17.59 -15.05 8.21
C VAL A 242 -19.09 -14.83 8.00
N LEU A 243 -19.65 -13.74 8.53
CA LEU A 243 -21.09 -13.44 8.43
C LEU A 243 -21.40 -12.85 7.04
N PRO A 244 -22.46 -13.31 6.34
CA PRO A 244 -22.83 -12.78 5.03
C PRO A 244 -23.02 -11.27 5.01
N GLU A 245 -23.61 -10.71 6.08
CA GLU A 245 -23.86 -9.26 6.23
C GLU A 245 -22.54 -8.46 6.28
N HIS A 246 -21.54 -8.94 7.02
CA HIS A 246 -20.21 -8.33 7.07
C HIS A 246 -19.50 -8.45 5.72
N GLN A 247 -19.63 -9.60 5.07
CA GLN A 247 -19.02 -9.86 3.77
C GLN A 247 -19.57 -8.92 2.69
N GLU A 248 -20.88 -8.71 2.66
CA GLU A 248 -21.54 -7.75 1.77
C GLU A 248 -21.10 -6.32 2.09
N TYR A 249 -21.08 -5.94 3.37
CA TYR A 249 -20.62 -4.62 3.82
C TYR A 249 -19.21 -4.30 3.28
N PHE A 250 -18.23 -5.18 3.50
CA PHE A 250 -16.86 -4.95 3.03
C PHE A 250 -16.75 -4.95 1.50
N THR A 251 -17.55 -5.77 0.81
CA THR A 251 -17.62 -5.77 -0.66
C THR A 251 -18.04 -4.38 -1.15
N ASN A 252 -19.09 -3.81 -0.55
CA ASN A 252 -19.58 -2.48 -0.89
C ASN A 252 -18.55 -1.38 -0.55
N VAL A 253 -17.85 -1.46 0.58
CA VAL A 253 -16.78 -0.52 0.94
C VAL A 253 -15.63 -0.55 -0.08
N LEU A 254 -15.13 -1.73 -0.43
CA LEU A 254 -14.05 -1.88 -1.43
C LEU A 254 -14.48 -1.39 -2.82
N LEU A 255 -15.72 -1.67 -3.23
CA LEU A 255 -16.27 -1.13 -4.48
C LEU A 255 -16.32 0.40 -4.47
N ARG A 256 -16.69 1.04 -3.35
CA ARG A 256 -16.63 2.50 -3.21
C ARG A 256 -15.21 3.04 -3.34
N HIS A 257 -14.22 2.36 -2.75
CA HIS A 257 -12.81 2.75 -2.91
C HIS A 257 -12.34 2.61 -4.36
N HIS A 258 -12.70 1.53 -5.03
CA HIS A 258 -12.42 1.34 -6.46
C HIS A 258 -13.08 2.42 -7.31
N GLN A 259 -14.35 2.75 -7.09
CA GLN A 259 -15.02 3.84 -7.81
C GLN A 259 -14.31 5.19 -7.63
N ARG A 260 -13.68 5.41 -6.48
CA ARG A 260 -12.98 6.67 -6.17
C ARG A 260 -11.57 6.75 -6.75
N ASN A 261 -10.80 5.65 -6.75
CA ASN A 261 -9.39 5.67 -7.17
C ASN A 261 -9.11 4.93 -8.49
N GLY A 262 -9.97 4.03 -8.93
CA GLY A 262 -9.83 3.27 -10.18
C GLY A 262 -8.69 2.26 -10.18
N PHE A 263 -8.22 1.79 -9.01
CA PHE A 263 -7.09 0.88 -8.91
C PHE A 263 -7.52 -0.57 -9.06
N THR A 264 -6.95 -1.28 -10.05
CA THR A 264 -7.28 -2.66 -10.38
C THR A 264 -6.94 -3.64 -9.26
N ASN A 265 -5.97 -3.33 -8.38
CA ASN A 265 -5.67 -4.19 -7.23
C ASN A 265 -6.90 -4.43 -6.34
N ILE A 266 -7.82 -3.45 -6.22
CA ILE A 266 -9.06 -3.60 -5.45
C ILE A 266 -10.00 -4.61 -6.10
N LEU A 267 -10.06 -4.66 -7.42
CA LEU A 267 -10.83 -5.68 -8.15
C LEU A 267 -10.23 -7.08 -7.91
N THR A 268 -8.90 -7.18 -7.88
CA THR A 268 -8.21 -8.43 -7.52
C THR A 268 -8.55 -8.87 -6.09
N ALA A 269 -8.57 -7.92 -5.14
CA ALA A 269 -8.97 -8.19 -3.75
C ALA A 269 -10.42 -8.71 -3.67
N LEU A 270 -11.35 -8.08 -4.39
CA LEU A 270 -12.76 -8.49 -4.45
C LEU A 270 -12.93 -9.91 -5.03
N GLU A 271 -12.23 -10.21 -6.13
CA GLU A 271 -12.26 -11.55 -6.72
C GLU A 271 -11.69 -12.60 -5.77
N TYR A 272 -10.64 -12.25 -5.02
CA TYR A 272 -10.08 -13.14 -4.02
C TYR A 272 -11.04 -13.43 -2.86
N LEU A 273 -11.69 -12.39 -2.33
CA LEU A 273 -12.73 -12.54 -1.30
C LEU A 273 -13.88 -13.44 -1.80
N ARG A 274 -14.29 -13.28 -3.07
CA ARG A 274 -15.33 -14.12 -3.68
C ARG A 274 -14.93 -15.60 -3.70
N ARG A 275 -13.70 -15.92 -4.08
CA ARG A 275 -13.18 -17.29 -4.16
C ARG A 275 -13.02 -17.97 -2.80
N ILE A 276 -12.64 -17.23 -1.77
CA ILE A 276 -12.60 -17.76 -0.40
C ILE A 276 -14.01 -18.15 0.06
N ARG A 277 -15.01 -17.29 -0.22
CA ARG A 277 -16.40 -17.50 0.20
C ARG A 277 -17.12 -18.62 -0.54
N SER A 278 -16.82 -18.84 -1.82
CA SER A 278 -17.45 -19.91 -2.60
C SER A 278 -16.99 -21.32 -2.23
N GLY A 279 -16.00 -21.46 -1.33
CA GLY A 279 -15.42 -22.76 -0.99
C GLY A 279 -14.53 -23.35 -2.09
N ASP A 280 -14.31 -22.61 -3.19
CA ASP A 280 -13.36 -22.97 -4.26
C ASP A 280 -11.91 -23.01 -3.77
N CYS A 281 -11.66 -22.41 -2.59
CA CYS A 281 -10.40 -22.48 -1.87
C CYS A 281 -10.55 -23.38 -0.63
N THR A 282 -9.73 -24.43 -0.54
CA THR A 282 -9.57 -25.28 0.67
C THR A 282 -8.80 -24.58 1.80
N MET A 283 -8.77 -23.24 1.78
CA MET A 283 -7.93 -22.43 2.65
C MET A 283 -8.51 -22.35 4.07
N GLN A 284 -7.81 -22.96 5.03
CA GLN A 284 -8.15 -22.86 6.45
C GLN A 284 -7.53 -21.64 7.14
N ASP A 285 -6.43 -21.08 6.63
CA ASP A 285 -5.81 -19.86 7.16
C ASP A 285 -5.44 -18.91 6.02
N TRP A 286 -6.14 -17.78 5.93
CA TRP A 286 -5.88 -16.80 4.86
C TRP A 286 -4.53 -16.09 5.01
N THR A 287 -3.95 -16.06 6.20
CA THR A 287 -2.69 -15.35 6.47
C THR A 287 -1.48 -16.04 5.81
N GLU A 288 -1.50 -17.37 5.68
CA GLU A 288 -0.45 -18.16 4.98
C GLU A 288 -0.49 -18.02 3.46
N TYR A 289 -1.66 -17.70 2.91
CA TYR A 289 -1.90 -17.63 1.47
C TYR A 289 -1.87 -16.22 0.93
N LEU A 290 -1.99 -15.21 1.78
CA LEU A 290 -1.86 -13.81 1.42
C LEU A 290 -0.58 -13.54 0.57
N PRO A 291 0.60 -14.13 0.87
CA PRO A 291 1.78 -13.98 0.03
C PRO A 291 1.66 -14.59 -1.37
N ARG A 292 0.80 -15.59 -1.55
CA ARG A 292 0.57 -16.25 -2.84
C ARG A 292 -0.26 -15.39 -3.80
N LEU A 293 -0.93 -14.35 -3.30
CA LEU A 293 -1.59 -13.37 -4.15
C LEU A 293 -0.61 -12.68 -5.09
N GLN A 294 0.62 -12.42 -4.62
CA GLN A 294 1.62 -11.62 -5.33
C GLN A 294 1.14 -10.22 -5.75
N VAL A 295 0.01 -9.75 -5.21
CA VAL A 295 -0.59 -8.45 -5.52
C VAL A 295 -0.64 -7.61 -4.26
N PHE A 296 -0.29 -6.33 -4.38
CA PHE A 296 -0.26 -5.41 -3.26
C PHE A 296 -1.60 -4.69 -3.08
N ILE A 297 -2.35 -5.08 -2.05
CA ILE A 297 -3.65 -4.46 -1.72
C ILE A 297 -3.43 -3.37 -0.66
N VAL A 298 -3.44 -2.11 -1.07
CA VAL A 298 -3.15 -0.93 -0.23
C VAL A 298 -3.83 0.35 -0.74
#